data_AF-N6XCS9-F1
#
_entry.id   AF-N6XCS9-F1
#
_cell.length_a   1.000
_cell.length_b   1.000
_cell.length_c   1.000
_cell.angle_alpha   90.00
_cell.angle_beta   90.00
_cell.angle_gamma   90.00
#
_symmetry.space_group_name_H-M   'P 1'
#
loop_
_entity.id
_entity.type
_entity.pdbx_description
1 polymer ?
#
loop_
_entity_poly.entity_id
_entity_poly.type
_entity_poly.pdbx_seq_one_letter_code
_entity_poly.pdbx_strand_id
1 'polypeptide(L)'
;MRPLTAFPLHTGPRHETWLAHPPRVLLPPALLPWLKDAGSLTARIRARCTRFEVRVLCQRLAHVRRDEAWLLGLRVGELAWLREVLLVADGRPVVFARSLLPRRNLRGAWNLFHGIGARPLGAALFSD
;
A
#
# COMPACT_ATOMS: atom_id res chain seq x y z
N MET A 1 -15.55 5.93 -25.76
CA MET A 1 -14.83 6.26 -24.51
C MET A 1 -15.59 5.69 -23.33
N ARG A 2 -15.06 4.65 -22.67
CA ARG A 2 -15.69 4.13 -21.45
C ARG A 2 -15.28 5.02 -20.27
N PRO A 3 -16.23 5.52 -19.45
CA PRO A 3 -15.92 6.36 -18.31
C PRO A 3 -15.08 5.56 -17.31
N LEU A 4 -14.11 6.24 -16.69
CA LEU A 4 -13.35 5.74 -15.55
C LEU A 4 -14.34 5.47 -14.42
N THR A 5 -14.78 4.22 -14.29
CA THR A 5 -15.50 3.76 -13.11
C THR A 5 -14.63 4.09 -11.92
N ALA A 6 -15.15 4.96 -11.04
CA ALA A 6 -14.53 5.33 -9.80
C ALA A 6 -14.06 4.06 -9.09
N PHE A 7 -12.75 3.91 -8.88
CA PHE A 7 -12.25 3.00 -7.85
C PHE A 7 -12.93 3.47 -6.57
N PRO A 8 -13.79 2.67 -5.93
CA PRO A 8 -14.48 3.16 -4.75
C PRO A 8 -13.42 3.36 -3.69
N LEU A 9 -13.07 4.63 -3.42
CA LEU A 9 -12.01 5.02 -2.48
C LEU A 9 -12.37 4.63 -1.02
N HIS A 10 -13.54 4.03 -0.81
CA HIS A 10 -14.08 3.59 0.48
C HIS A 10 -14.51 2.11 0.54
N THR A 11 -14.05 1.28 -0.41
CA THR A 11 -14.17 -0.19 -0.34
C THR A 11 -12.79 -0.84 -0.26
N GLY A 12 -11.98 -0.44 0.73
CA GLY A 12 -10.96 -1.36 1.24
C GLY A 12 -11.65 -2.55 1.90
N PRO A 13 -11.10 -3.77 1.85
CA PRO A 13 -11.71 -4.94 2.47
C PRO A 13 -12.05 -4.63 3.93
N ARG A 14 -13.34 -4.73 4.28
CA ARG A 14 -13.88 -4.36 5.60
C ARG A 14 -13.80 -5.50 6.63
N HIS A 15 -13.38 -6.71 6.23
CA HIS A 15 -13.07 -7.81 7.14
C HIS A 15 -12.07 -8.81 6.52
N GLU A 16 -10.93 -8.94 7.21
CA GLU A 16 -10.22 -10.15 7.66
C GLU A 16 -10.21 -11.39 6.75
N THR A 17 -9.13 -11.56 5.99
CA THR A 17 -8.69 -12.85 5.43
C THR A 17 -7.19 -12.82 5.13
N TRP A 18 -6.39 -12.36 6.10
CA TRP A 18 -4.94 -12.44 5.97
C TRP A 18 -4.53 -13.91 5.98
N LEU A 19 -4.17 -14.42 4.81
CA LEU A 19 -3.66 -15.77 4.64
C LEU A 19 -2.13 -15.71 4.60
N ALA A 20 -1.47 -16.59 5.35
CA ALA A 20 -0.01 -16.72 5.31
C ALA A 20 0.51 -17.05 3.90
N HIS A 21 -0.33 -17.68 3.08
CA HIS A 21 -0.01 -18.03 1.71
C HIS A 21 -1.17 -17.67 0.77
N PRO A 22 -0.88 -17.18 -0.44
CA PRO A 22 -1.90 -16.91 -1.44
C PRO A 22 -2.66 -18.21 -1.78
N PRO A 23 -4.00 -18.24 -1.69
CA PRO A 23 -4.79 -19.44 -1.95
C PRO A 23 -4.70 -19.80 -3.44
N ARG A 24 -3.87 -20.81 -3.77
CA ARG A 24 -3.52 -21.15 -5.15
C ARG A 24 -4.75 -21.52 -6.01
N VAL A 25 -5.77 -22.12 -5.41
CA VAL A 25 -6.99 -22.57 -6.09
C VAL A 25 -7.87 -21.39 -6.54
N LEU A 26 -7.73 -20.23 -5.91
CA LEU A 26 -8.62 -19.07 -6.11
C LEU A 26 -7.97 -17.92 -6.88
N LEU A 27 -6.70 -18.05 -7.28
CA LEU A 27 -5.93 -16.95 -7.87
C LEU A 27 -5.55 -17.24 -9.33
N PRO A 28 -5.76 -16.28 -10.24
CA PRO A 28 -5.19 -16.34 -11.58
C PRO A 28 -3.67 -16.62 -11.50
N PRO A 29 -3.14 -17.61 -12.24
CA PRO A 29 -1.72 -17.97 -12.17
C PRO A 29 -0.78 -16.78 -12.44
N ALA A 30 -1.21 -15.83 -13.27
CA ALA A 30 -0.46 -14.62 -13.59
C ALA A 30 -0.23 -13.67 -12.40
N LEU A 31 -1.04 -13.75 -11.33
CA LEU A 31 -0.87 -12.92 -10.12
C LEU A 31 0.13 -13.51 -9.13
N LEU A 32 0.35 -14.83 -9.15
CA LEU A 32 1.24 -15.49 -8.18
C LEU A 32 2.66 -14.91 -8.19
N PRO A 33 3.29 -14.64 -9.35
CA PRO A 33 4.60 -14.00 -9.37
C PRO A 33 4.60 -12.60 -8.76
N TRP A 34 3.50 -11.84 -8.82
CA TRP A 34 3.40 -10.51 -8.23
C TRP A 34 3.22 -10.54 -6.72
N LEU A 35 2.45 -11.53 -6.21
CA LEU A 35 2.19 -11.69 -4.77
C LEU A 35 3.37 -12.29 -4.01
N LYS A 36 4.23 -13.06 -4.68
CA LYS A 36 5.38 -13.77 -4.06
C LYS A 36 6.73 -13.12 -4.32
N ASP A 37 6.78 -12.02 -5.06
CA ASP A 37 8.04 -11.34 -5.33
C ASP A 37 8.64 -10.81 -4.03
N ALA A 38 9.91 -11.13 -3.76
CA ALA A 38 10.64 -10.59 -2.62
C ALA A 38 11.21 -9.18 -2.91
N GLY A 39 11.21 -8.76 -4.17
CA GLY A 39 11.69 -7.45 -4.60
C GLY A 39 10.65 -6.34 -4.50
N SER A 40 11.08 -5.12 -4.85
CA SER A 40 10.22 -3.93 -4.83
C SER A 40 9.12 -3.99 -5.90
N LEU A 41 7.86 -4.04 -5.47
CA LEU A 41 6.69 -3.92 -6.36
C LEU A 41 6.76 -2.65 -7.23
N THR A 42 7.31 -1.56 -6.69
CA THR A 42 7.51 -0.30 -7.43
C THR A 42 8.49 -0.52 -8.60
N ALA A 43 9.66 -1.11 -8.34
CA ALA A 43 10.65 -1.38 -9.38
C ALA A 43 10.07 -2.28 -10.48
N ARG A 44 9.32 -3.31 -10.07
CA ARG A 44 8.67 -4.24 -11.00
C ARG A 44 7.62 -3.58 -11.89
N ILE A 45 6.84 -2.63 -11.37
CA ILE A 45 5.88 -1.85 -12.16
C ILE A 45 6.63 -0.91 -13.11
N ARG A 46 7.65 -0.18 -12.62
CA ARG A 46 8.45 0.75 -13.42
C ARG A 46 9.10 0.08 -14.64
N ALA A 47 9.55 -1.17 -14.49
CA ALA A 47 10.11 -1.95 -15.59
C ALA A 47 9.10 -2.32 -16.69
N ARG A 48 7.80 -2.06 -16.48
CA ARG A 48 6.69 -2.47 -17.37
C ARG A 48 5.82 -1.30 -17.83
N CYS A 49 6.21 -0.06 -17.55
CA CYS A 49 5.48 1.14 -17.96
C CYS A 49 6.45 2.23 -18.40
N THR A 50 5.98 3.16 -19.23
CA THR A 50 6.79 4.31 -19.67
C THR A 50 6.80 5.40 -18.61
N ARG A 51 5.63 5.69 -18.02
CA ARG A 51 5.48 6.69 -16.96
C ARG A 51 4.94 6.04 -15.70
N PHE A 52 5.67 6.25 -14.61
CA PHE A 52 5.27 5.82 -13.28
C PHE A 52 5.07 7.03 -12.35
N GLU A 53 4.00 7.02 -11.58
CA GLU A 53 3.68 8.06 -10.60
C GLU A 53 3.09 7.46 -9.33
N VAL A 54 3.38 8.07 -8.19
CA VAL A 54 2.67 7.81 -6.94
C VAL A 54 1.74 8.97 -6.65
N ARG A 55 0.44 8.71 -6.66
CA ARG A 55 -0.58 9.71 -6.32
C ARG A 55 -0.99 9.53 -4.86
N VAL A 56 -0.65 10.49 -4.01
CA VAL A 56 -1.06 10.47 -2.60
C VAL A 56 -2.54 10.81 -2.50
N LEU A 57 -3.31 9.92 -1.86
CA LEU A 57 -4.75 10.10 -1.62
C LEU A 57 -5.01 10.69 -0.24
N CYS A 58 -4.28 10.20 0.76
CA CYS A 58 -4.49 10.57 2.16
C CYS A 58 -3.17 10.40 2.92
N GLN A 59 -2.82 11.37 3.76
CA GLN A 59 -1.69 11.28 4.67
C GLN A 59 -2.00 12.06 5.97
N ARG A 60 -2.35 11.35 7.04
CA ARG A 60 -2.83 11.95 8.31
C ARG A 60 -2.80 10.96 9.47
N LEU A 61 -3.06 11.44 10.69
CA LEU A 61 -3.47 10.56 11.78
C LEU A 61 -4.87 9.97 11.49
N ALA A 62 -5.01 8.67 11.66
CA ALA A 62 -6.26 7.95 11.50
C ALA A 62 -6.36 6.77 12.48
N HIS A 63 -7.59 6.38 12.79
CA HIS A 63 -7.86 5.18 13.57
C HIS A 63 -7.44 3.94 12.80
N VAL A 64 -6.69 3.05 13.44
CA VAL A 64 -6.38 1.73 12.86
C VAL A 64 -7.62 0.84 12.82
N ARG A 65 -7.73 0.05 11.76
CA ARG A 65 -8.73 -1.02 11.64
C ARG A 65 -8.38 -2.15 12.61
N ARG A 66 -9.35 -3.04 12.84
CA ARG A 66 -9.20 -4.14 13.80
C ARG A 66 -8.06 -5.10 13.44
N ASP A 67 -7.96 -5.48 12.17
CA ASP A 67 -6.90 -6.34 11.65
C ASP A 67 -5.53 -5.67 11.69
N GLU A 68 -5.49 -4.38 11.35
CA GLU A 68 -4.30 -3.54 11.46
C GLU A 68 -3.82 -3.43 12.92
N ALA A 69 -4.75 -3.26 13.86
CA ALA A 69 -4.44 -3.19 15.29
C ALA A 69 -3.87 -4.52 15.79
N TRP A 70 -4.47 -5.64 15.41
CA TRP A 70 -4.00 -6.97 15.78
C TRP A 70 -2.60 -7.25 15.22
N LEU A 71 -2.39 -7.02 13.92
CA LEU A 71 -1.12 -7.25 13.23
C LEU A 71 0.02 -6.39 13.82
N LEU A 72 -0.28 -5.15 14.21
CA LEU A 72 0.72 -4.21 14.71
C LEU A 72 0.82 -4.18 16.25
N GLY A 73 0.08 -5.00 16.98
CA GLY A 73 0.05 -4.94 18.44
C GLY A 73 -0.36 -3.56 18.98
N LEU A 74 -1.44 -3.01 18.43
CA LEU A 74 -2.06 -1.74 18.83
C LEU A 74 -3.41 -2.00 19.48
N ARG A 75 -3.94 -0.99 20.19
CA ARG A 75 -5.33 -1.04 20.63
C ARG A 75 -6.25 -0.77 19.44
N VAL A 76 -7.40 -1.45 19.39
CA VAL A 76 -8.44 -1.15 18.39
C VAL A 76 -8.89 0.31 18.58
N GLY A 77 -8.90 1.08 17.49
CA GLY A 77 -9.18 2.52 17.56
C GLY A 77 -8.00 3.39 18.01
N GLU A 78 -6.80 2.83 18.18
CA GLU A 78 -5.60 3.66 18.39
C GLU A 78 -5.29 4.50 17.14
N LEU A 79 -4.74 5.70 17.33
CA LEU A 79 -4.30 6.55 16.23
C LEU A 79 -2.91 6.14 15.75
N ALA A 80 -2.78 5.91 14.45
CA ALA A 80 -1.52 5.75 13.76
C ALA A 80 -1.42 6.76 12.61
N TRP A 81 -0.19 7.04 12.17
CA TRP A 81 0.00 7.79 10.93
C TRP A 81 -0.37 6.90 9.75
N LEU A 82 -1.34 7.33 8.97
CA LEU A 82 -1.86 6.64 7.80
C LEU A 82 -1.33 7.31 6.54
N ARG A 83 -0.94 6.51 5.56
CA ARG A 83 -0.73 6.95 4.18
C ARG A 83 -1.44 6.01 3.21
N GLU A 84 -2.26 6.58 2.34
CA GLU A 84 -2.90 5.89 1.23
C GLU A 84 -2.46 6.51 -0.08
N VAL A 85 -2.05 5.67 -1.03
CA VAL A 85 -1.56 6.10 -2.33
C VAL A 85 -2.11 5.20 -3.43
N LEU A 86 -2.10 5.73 -4.66
CA LEU A 86 -2.19 4.94 -5.88
C LEU A 86 -0.83 4.89 -6.55
N LEU A 87 -0.41 3.70 -6.98
CA LEU A 87 0.65 3.55 -7.96
C LEU A 87 -0.01 3.61 -9.34
N VAL A 88 0.45 4.54 -10.17
CA VAL A 88 -0.11 4.84 -11.49
C VAL A 88 0.93 4.51 -12.54
N ALA A 89 0.57 3.65 -13.49
CA ALA A 89 1.39 3.25 -14.63
C ALA A 89 0.71 3.73 -15.92
N ASP A 90 1.41 4.53 -16.72
CA ASP A 90 0.91 5.09 -17.99
C ASP A 90 -0.48 5.74 -17.85
N GLY A 91 -0.66 6.53 -16.78
CA GLY A 91 -1.91 7.23 -16.46
C GLY A 91 -3.01 6.35 -15.87
N ARG A 92 -2.78 5.05 -15.69
CA ARG A 92 -3.75 4.10 -15.11
C ARG A 92 -3.37 3.71 -13.69
N PRO A 93 -4.26 3.87 -12.70
CA PRO A 93 -4.06 3.31 -11.36
C PRO A 93 -4.00 1.79 -11.43
N VAL A 94 -2.91 1.20 -10.93
CA VAL A 94 -2.68 -0.26 -10.96
C VAL A 94 -2.61 -0.87 -9.57
N VAL A 95 -2.28 -0.09 -8.53
CA VAL A 95 -2.22 -0.55 -7.15
C VAL A 95 -2.75 0.54 -6.22
N PHE A 96 -3.64 0.17 -5.30
CA PHE A 96 -3.93 0.95 -4.11
C PHE A 96 -3.08 0.40 -2.96
N ALA A 97 -2.32 1.27 -2.31
CA ALA A 97 -1.48 0.89 -1.18
C ALA A 97 -1.85 1.71 0.05
N ARG A 98 -1.94 1.02 1.18
CA ARG A 98 -2.24 1.58 2.49
C ARG A 98 -1.13 1.18 3.45
N SER A 99 -0.55 2.16 4.13
CA SER A 99 0.53 1.95 5.09
C SER A 99 0.19 2.67 6.40
N LEU A 100 0.54 2.03 7.51
CA LEU A 100 0.36 2.55 8.86
C LEU A 100 1.70 2.61 9.58
N LEU A 101 1.90 3.69 10.33
CA LEU A 101 3.04 3.85 11.21
C LEU A 101 2.54 4.19 12.63
N PRO A 102 2.68 3.26 13.60
CA PRO A 102 2.33 3.51 14.98
C PRO A 102 3.08 4.71 15.56
N ARG A 103 2.43 5.46 16.46
CA ARG A 103 3.02 6.68 17.04
C ARG A 103 4.35 6.44 17.75
N ARG A 104 4.47 5.30 18.44
CA ARG A 104 5.70 4.90 19.15
C ARG A 104 6.89 4.68 18.22
N ASN A 105 6.66 4.35 16.94
CA ASN A 105 7.69 4.11 15.93
C ASN A 105 8.05 5.39 15.14
N LEU A 106 7.42 6.53 15.43
CA LEU A 106 7.63 7.76 14.67
C LEU A 106 9.07 8.27 14.79
N ARG A 107 9.72 8.23 15.96
CA ARG A 107 11.03 8.90 16.13
C ARG A 107 12.12 8.45 15.14
N GLY A 108 12.11 7.20 14.67
CA GLY A 108 13.04 6.69 13.65
C GLY A 108 12.50 6.70 12.21
N ALA A 109 11.21 6.42 12.02
CA ALA A 109 10.59 6.32 10.70
C ALA A 109 9.95 7.64 10.21
N TRP A 110 9.91 8.69 11.04
CA TRP A 110 9.32 9.98 10.69
C TRP A 110 10.04 10.65 9.53
N ASN A 111 11.37 10.59 9.47
CA ASN A 111 12.12 11.14 8.33
C ASN A 111 11.77 10.43 7.02
N LEU A 112 11.49 9.13 7.09
CA LEU A 112 11.01 8.34 5.96
C LEU A 112 9.59 8.79 5.58
N PHE A 113 8.64 8.88 6.51
CA PHE A 113 7.24 9.15 6.15
C PHE A 113 6.91 10.63 5.87
N HIS A 114 7.59 11.57 6.53
CA HIS A 114 7.34 13.00 6.37
C HIS A 114 8.07 13.61 5.16
N GLY A 115 9.23 13.05 4.77
CA GLY A 115 10.05 13.56 3.66
C GLY A 115 9.81 12.91 2.30
N ILE A 116 9.00 11.84 2.22
CA ILE A 116 8.86 11.07 0.98
C ILE A 116 7.93 11.73 -0.06
N GLY A 117 6.95 12.55 0.31
CA GLY A 117 6.07 13.23 -0.66
C GLY A 117 5.46 12.26 -1.70
N ALA A 118 5.69 12.50 -3.00
CA ALA A 118 5.28 11.61 -4.09
C ALA A 118 6.27 10.46 -4.39
N ARG A 119 7.28 10.21 -3.53
CA ARG A 119 8.17 9.07 -3.69
C ARG A 119 7.48 7.78 -3.19
N PRO A 120 7.72 6.63 -3.86
CA PRO A 120 7.21 5.34 -3.42
C PRO A 120 7.98 4.88 -2.18
N LEU A 121 7.25 4.48 -1.14
CA LEU A 121 7.83 3.98 0.12
C LEU A 121 8.76 2.78 -0.13
N GLY A 122 8.37 1.87 -1.03
CA GLY A 122 9.20 0.72 -1.39
C GLY A 122 10.56 1.10 -1.96
N ALA A 123 10.67 2.17 -2.75
CA ALA A 123 11.98 2.57 -3.27
C ALA A 123 12.94 3.04 -2.17
N ALA A 124 12.43 3.51 -1.03
CA ALA A 124 13.25 3.90 0.12
C ALA A 124 13.51 2.74 1.11
N LEU A 125 12.70 1.68 1.05
CA LEU A 125 12.83 0.49 1.91
C LEU A 125 13.67 -0.63 1.28
N PHE A 126 13.82 -0.63 -0.05
CA PHE A 126 14.51 -1.66 -0.83
C PHE A 126 15.74 -1.09 -1.57
N SER A 127 16.35 -0.02 -1.05
CA SER A 127 17.50 0.66 -1.65
C SER A 127 18.86 0.23 -1.07
N ASP A 128 18.94 -1.01 -0.55
CA ASP A 128 20.20 -1.65 -0.15
C ASP A 128 21.02 -2.13 -1.37
#